data_AF-A0AAV1LRH7-F1
#
_entry.id   AF-A0AAV1LRH7-F1
#
_cell.length_a   1.000
_cell.length_b   1.000
_cell.length_c   1.000
_cell.angle_alpha   90.00
_cell.angle_beta   90.00
_cell.angle_gamma   90.00
#
_symmetry.space_group_name_H-M   'P 1'
#
loop_
_entity.id
_entity.type
_entity.pdbx_description
1 polymer ?
#
loop_
_entity_poly.entity_id
_entity_poly.type
_entity_poly.pdbx_seq_one_letter_code
_entity_poly.pdbx_strand_id
1 'polypeptide(L)' 'MGNLPQHRLISGGFPFETVGVDYAGPVMSATRQGRGCRLLKVYICIFVCFTTMAIHLELVGDLVLGD' A
#
# COMPACT_ATOMS: atom_id res chain seq x y z
N MET A 1 4.91 -19.81 0.72
CA MET A 1 3.64 -19.05 0.72
C MET A 1 2.56 -20.01 1.21
N GLY A 2 1.98 -19.76 2.39
CA GLY A 2 0.96 -20.64 2.96
C GLY A 2 -0.36 -20.50 2.20
N ASN A 3 -1.06 -21.59 1.95
CA ASN A 3 -2.41 -21.55 1.38
C ASN A 3 -3.33 -20.83 2.38
N LEU A 4 -3.92 -19.71 1.98
CA LEU A 4 -4.96 -19.09 2.79
C LEU A 4 -6.27 -19.87 2.64
N PRO A 5 -7.04 -20.04 3.72
CA PRO A 5 -8.29 -20.78 3.67
C PRO A 5 -9.24 -20.12 2.67
N GLN A 6 -9.91 -20.93 1.84
CA GLN A 6 -10.78 -20.46 0.74
C GLN A 6 -11.85 -19.45 1.19
N HIS A 7 -12.31 -19.50 2.44
CA HIS A 7 -13.28 -18.52 2.95
C HIS A 7 -12.74 -17.08 3.01
N ARG A 8 -11.41 -16.88 3.02
CA ARG A 8 -10.77 -15.55 2.97
C ARG A 8 -10.60 -15.04 1.54
N LEU A 9 -10.83 -15.87 0.53
CA LEU A 9 -10.72 -15.52 -0.87
C LEU A 9 -12.15 -15.37 -1.43
N ILE A 10 -12.52 -14.17 -1.85
CA ILE A 10 -13.79 -13.95 -2.55
C ILE A 10 -13.68 -14.65 -3.91
N SER A 11 -14.37 -15.78 -4.09
CA SER A 11 -14.34 -16.54 -5.34
C SER A 11 -15.21 -15.83 -6.39
N GLY A 12 -14.58 -15.35 -7.46
CA GLY A 12 -15.28 -14.76 -8.62
C GLY A 12 -15.36 -13.23 -8.69
N GLY A 13 -14.74 -12.50 -7.75
CA GLY A 13 -14.65 -11.03 -7.81
C GLY A 13 -13.54 -10.52 -8.73
N PHE A 14 -13.61 -9.25 -9.14
CA PHE A 14 -12.51 -8.62 -9.86
C PHE A 14 -11.35 -8.29 -8.89
N PRO A 15 -10.08 -8.34 -9.35
CA PRO A 15 -8.97 -7.89 -8.53
C PRO A 15 -9.18 -6.44 -8.06
N PHE A 16 -8.85 -6.15 -6.80
CA PHE A 16 -8.99 -4.84 -6.15
C PHE A 16 -10.43 -4.31 -6.01
N GLU A 17 -11.45 -5.15 -6.21
CA GLU A 17 -12.85 -4.80 -5.95
C GLU A 17 -13.13 -4.56 -4.45
N THR A 18 -12.48 -5.33 -3.59
CA THR A 18 -12.48 -5.12 -2.13
C THR A 18 -11.05 -5.10 -1.63
N VAL A 19 -10.66 -4.00 -0.99
CA VAL A 19 -9.30 -3.77 -0.51
C VAL A 19 -9.30 -3.38 0.96
N GLY A 20 -8.35 -3.92 1.72
CA GLY A 20 -7.92 -3.33 2.98
C GLY A 20 -6.91 -2.23 2.70
N VAL A 21 -7.00 -1.12 3.43
CA VAL A 21 -6.04 -0.01 3.36
C VAL A 21 -5.32 0.10 4.69
N ASP A 22 -3.99 0.13 4.65
CA ASP A 22 -3.13 0.38 5.80
C ASP A 22 -2.01 1.35 5.42
N TYR A 23 -1.38 1.98 6.40
CA TYR A 23 -0.28 2.91 6.19
C TYR A 23 0.94 2.46 6.99
N ALA A 24 2.05 2.25 6.29
CA ALA A 24 3.34 2.18 6.95
C ALA A 24 3.84 3.61 7.19
N GLY A 25 4.34 3.83 8.42
CA GLY A 25 4.73 5.12 8.96
C GLY A 25 5.75 5.90 8.13
N PRO A 26 6.16 7.09 8.62
CA PRO A 26 6.86 8.02 7.77
C PRO A 26 8.26 7.50 7.41
N VAL A 27 8.49 7.33 6.11
CA VAL A 27 9.78 6.99 5.53
C VAL A 27 10.35 8.19 4.78
N MET A 28 11.67 8.21 4.61
CA MET A 28 12.36 9.23 3.83
C MET A 28 12.51 8.74 2.39
N SER A 29 11.93 9.44 1.42
CA SER A 29 12.05 9.14 0.00
C SER A 29 12.82 10.22 -0.74
N ALA A 30 13.73 9.81 -1.62
CA ALA A 30 14.46 10.71 -2.51
C ALA A 30 13.62 11.01 -3.75
N THR A 31 13.49 12.30 -4.11
CA THR A 31 12.74 12.71 -5.31
C THR A 31 13.42 12.29 -6.63
N ARG A 32 14.72 11.99 -6.58
CA ARG A 32 15.51 11.50 -7.70
C ARG A 32 16.75 10.77 -7.20
N GLN A 33 17.35 9.96 -8.07
CA GLN A 33 18.64 9.33 -7.79
C GLN A 33 19.78 10.36 -7.88
N GLY A 34 20.83 10.18 -7.07
CA GLY A 34 22.05 11.00 -7.10
C GLY A 34 22.30 11.85 -5.84
N ARG A 35 23.49 12.47 -5.79
CA ARG A 35 23.93 13.29 -4.65
C ARG A 35 23.17 14.63 -4.61
N GLY A 36 22.89 15.13 -3.41
CA GLY A 36 22.14 16.38 -3.21
C GLY A 36 20.65 16.28 -3.56
N CYS A 37 20.08 15.06 -3.65
CA CYS A 37 18.65 14.88 -3.80
C CYS A 37 17.92 15.30 -2.51
N ARG A 38 16.75 15.93 -2.67
CA ARG A 38 15.91 16.31 -1.54
C ARG A 38 15.20 15.06 -1.03
N LEU A 39 15.35 14.80 0.27
CA LEU A 39 14.59 13.77 0.95
C LEU A 39 13.25 14.36 1.43
N LEU A 40 12.17 13.63 1.20
CA LEU A 40 10.83 13.98 1.63
C LEU A 40 10.33 12.93 2.61
N LYS A 41 9.65 13.38 3.67
CA LYS A 41 8.89 12.53 4.57
C LYS A 41 7.60 12.13 3.86
N VAL A 42 7.41 10.83 3.68
CA VAL A 42 6.28 10.24 2.95
C VAL A 42 5.79 9.01 3.69
N TYR A 43 4.57 8.57 3.41
CA TYR A 43 4.00 7.34 3.92
C TYR A 43 3.87 6.33 2.78
N ILE A 44 3.79 5.04 3.12
CA ILE A 44 3.49 4.00 2.13
C ILE A 44 2.05 3.56 2.40
N CYS A 45 1.15 3.83 1.46
CA CYS A 45 -0.18 3.26 1.47
C CYS A 45 -0.11 1.83 0.95
N ILE A 46 -0.72 0.92 1.70
CA ILE A 46 -0.73 -0.51 1.44
C ILE A 46 -2.17 -0.90 1.14
N PHE A 47 -2.44 -1.21 -0.12
CA PHE A 47 -3.72 -1.74 -0.56
C PHE A 47 -3.62 -3.25 -0.67
N VAL A 48 -4.36 -3.97 0.18
CA VAL A 48 -4.41 -5.43 0.18
C VAL A 48 -5.71 -5.88 -0.50
N CYS A 49 -5.60 -6.46 -1.69
CA CYS A 49 -6.74 -7.05 -2.40
C CYS A 49 -7.22 -8.31 -1.67
N PHE A 50 -8.48 -8.35 -1.25
CA PHE A 50 -9.02 -9.54 -0.54
C PHE A 50 -9.40 -10.68 -1.49
N THR A 51 -9.61 -10.39 -2.77
CA THR A 51 -9.89 -11.40 -3.80
C THR A 51 -8.66 -12.24 -4.13
N THR A 52 -7.50 -11.59 -4.31
CA THR A 52 -6.28 -12.24 -4.81
C THR A 52 -5.12 -12.23 -3.82
N MET A 53 -5.26 -11.50 -2.70
CA MET A 53 -4.17 -11.23 -1.75
C MET A 53 -2.97 -10.50 -2.37
N ALA A 54 -3.17 -9.87 -3.52
CA ALA A 54 -2.19 -8.98 -4.11
C ALA A 54 -2.07 -7.70 -3.27
N ILE A 55 -0.86 -7.19 -3.16
CA ILE A 55 -0.55 -5.94 -2.47
C ILE A 55 -0.15 -4.90 -3.50
N HIS A 56 -0.85 -3.76 -3.53
CA HIS A 56 -0.44 -2.57 -4.26
C HIS A 56 0.14 -1.56 -3.26
N LEU A 57 1.39 -1.15 -3.48
CA LEU A 57 2.08 -0.17 -2.65
C LEU A 57 2.15 1.15 -3.39
N GLU A 58 1.66 2.20 -2.75
CA GLU A 58 1.69 3.55 -3.28
C GLU A 58 2.41 4.48 -2.30
N LEU A 59 3.27 5.35 -2.83
CA LEU A 59 3.95 6.35 -2.02
C LEU A 59 3.02 7.57 -1.90
N VAL A 60 2.61 7.89 -0.68
CA VAL A 60 1.74 9.04 -0.41
C VAL A 60 2.54 10.13 0.29
N GLY A 61 2.23 11.37 -0.04
CA GLY A 61 2.76 12.55 0.65
C GLY A 61 2.22 12.67 2.08
N ASP A 62 2.19 13.90 2.57
CA ASP A 62 1.73 14.23 3.92
C ASP A 62 0.38 13.56 4.25
N LEU A 63 0.31 12.92 5.41
CA LEU A 63 -0.90 12.26 5.87
C LEU A 63 -1.74 13.33 6.59
N VAL A 64 -2.68 13.94 5.86
CA VAL A 64 -3.68 14.81 6.49
C VAL A 64 -4.70 13.91 7.18
N LEU A 65 -4.55 13.73 8.48
CA LEU A 65 -5.61 13.13 9.31
C LEU A 65 -6.79 14.13 9.26
N GLY A 66 -7.90 13.75 8.62
CA GLY A 66 -9.07 14.62 8.55
C GLY A 66 -9.55 15.00 9.96
N ASP A 67 -9.81 16.29 10.18
CA ASP A 67 -10.44 16.84 11.38
C ASP A 67 -11.81 16.22 11.66
#